data_AF-A0A6P1DAB3-F1
#
_entry.id   AF-A0A6P1DAB3-F1
#
_cell.length_a   1.000
_cell.length_b   1.000
_cell.length_c   1.000
_cell.angle_alpha   90.00
_cell.angle_beta   90.00
_cell.angle_gamma   90.00
#
_symmetry.space_group_name_H-M   'P 1'
#
loop_
_entity.id
_entity.type
_entity.pdbx_description
1 polymer ?
#
loop_
_entity_poly.entity_id
_entity_poly.type
_entity_poly.pdbx_seq_one_letter_code
_entity_poly.pdbx_strand_id
1 'polypeptide(L)'
;MVLPSGIPAAKFWSMTLYDDQTRSMLVTDQRFPRAGSQAYPTPAGVAEADSSTVLWFAPEQPAGVARGNWIQTGPGRGWFAILRFYSRTPQFFDRSRPPSEILPAD
;
A
#
# COMPACT_ATOMS: atom_id res chain seq x y z
N MET A 1 4.23 -3.53 -5.69
CA MET A 1 4.06 -4.55 -4.63
C MET A 1 2.70 -5.18 -4.79
N VAL A 2 2.58 -6.49 -4.58
CA VAL A 2 1.34 -7.24 -4.72
C VAL A 2 0.89 -7.75 -3.35
N LEU A 3 -0.35 -7.44 -2.98
CA LEU A 3 -1.07 -8.12 -1.90
C LEU A 3 -1.87 -9.27 -2.52
N PRO A 4 -1.64 -10.54 -2.12
CA PRO A 4 -2.36 -11.66 -2.71
C PRO A 4 -3.85 -11.64 -2.32
N SER A 5 -4.66 -12.39 -3.06
CA SER A 5 -6.05 -12.62 -2.70
C SER A 5 -6.18 -13.24 -1.31
N GLY A 6 -7.25 -12.87 -0.59
CA GLY A 6 -7.42 -13.23 0.82
C GLY A 6 -6.46 -12.46 1.72
N ILE A 7 -6.45 -11.12 1.61
CA ILE A 7 -5.63 -10.27 2.49
C ILE A 7 -6.03 -10.53 3.95
N PRO A 8 -5.09 -10.84 4.86
CA PRO A 8 -5.42 -11.39 6.18
C PRO A 8 -5.81 -10.30 7.19
N ALA A 9 -6.86 -9.54 6.88
CA ALA A 9 -7.40 -8.46 7.70
C ALA A 9 -8.94 -8.48 7.69
N ALA A 10 -9.55 -8.90 8.80
CA ALA A 10 -11.01 -8.98 8.92
C ALA A 10 -11.70 -7.60 8.97
N LYS A 11 -10.99 -6.55 9.42
CA LYS A 11 -11.53 -5.18 9.43
C LYS A 11 -11.07 -4.40 8.19
N PHE A 12 -9.78 -4.12 8.11
CA PHE A 12 -9.18 -3.41 6.98
C PHE A 12 -7.66 -3.56 6.98
N TRP A 13 -7.01 -3.22 5.88
CA TRP A 13 -5.56 -3.07 5.81
C TRP A 13 -5.18 -1.66 5.38
N SER A 14 -3.98 -1.25 5.74
CA SER A 14 -3.39 0.01 5.26
C SER A 14 -1.90 -0.12 5.02
N MET A 15 -1.43 0.53 3.98
CA MET A 15 -0.02 0.78 3.70
C MET A 15 0.24 2.26 3.88
N THR A 16 1.34 2.64 4.52
CA THR A 16 1.73 4.05 4.68
C THR A 16 3.22 4.21 4.50
N LEU A 17 3.64 5.24 3.76
CA LEU A 17 5.05 5.57 3.59
C LEU A 17 5.53 6.54 4.67
N TYR A 18 6.78 6.33 5.07
CA TYR A 18 7.47 7.12 6.07
C TYR A 18 8.82 7.56 5.51
N ASP A 19 9.20 8.79 5.87
CA ASP A 19 10.52 9.35 5.58
C ASP A 19 11.60 8.61 6.39
N ASP A 20 12.70 8.21 5.76
CA ASP A 20 13.74 7.37 6.38
C ASP A 20 14.56 8.12 7.43
N GLN A 21 14.73 9.44 7.27
CA GLN A 21 15.46 10.29 8.21
C GLN A 21 14.65 10.57 9.47
N THR A 22 13.42 11.04 9.31
CA THR A 22 12.58 11.53 10.41
C THR A 22 11.65 10.47 10.99
N ARG A 23 11.41 9.37 10.25
CA ARG A 23 10.43 8.32 10.57
C ARG A 23 8.99 8.84 10.72
N SER A 24 8.74 10.05 10.23
CA SER A 24 7.42 10.66 10.13
C SER A 24 6.74 10.22 8.84
N MET A 25 5.42 10.40 8.72
CA MET A 25 4.73 10.13 7.45
C MET A 25 5.40 10.94 6.33
N LEU A 26 5.61 10.28 5.18
CA LEU A 26 6.28 10.91 4.05
C LEU A 26 5.49 12.13 3.57
N VAL A 27 6.14 13.29 3.55
CA VAL A 27 5.51 14.55 3.14
C VAL A 27 5.58 14.70 1.62
N THR A 28 4.40 14.70 0.99
CA THR A 28 4.17 14.88 -0.45
C THR A 28 2.86 15.67 -0.67
N ASP A 29 2.52 16.00 -1.91
CA ASP A 29 1.23 16.64 -2.24
C ASP A 29 0.04 15.72 -1.96
N GLN A 30 0.25 14.40 -2.00
CA GLN A 30 -0.66 13.43 -1.41
C GLN A 30 -0.65 13.58 0.11
N ARG A 31 -1.56 14.42 0.63
CA ARG A 31 -1.76 14.73 2.06
C ARG A 31 -1.67 13.52 2.99
N PHE A 32 -2.18 12.36 2.54
CA PHE A 32 -2.08 11.10 3.27
C PHE A 32 -1.32 10.08 2.41
N PRO A 33 -0.03 9.81 2.68
CA PRO A 33 0.82 8.93 1.86
C PRO A 33 0.48 7.45 2.11
N ARG A 34 -0.76 7.07 1.77
CA ARG A 34 -1.34 5.76 2.08
C ARG A 34 -2.13 5.16 0.92
N ALA A 35 -2.21 3.84 0.97
CA ALA A 35 -3.20 3.01 0.28
C ALA A 35 -3.89 2.11 1.31
N GLY A 36 -5.08 1.60 1.04
CA GLY A 36 -5.80 0.76 1.99
C GLY A 36 -7.19 0.37 1.52
N SER A 37 -7.85 -0.54 2.24
CA SER A 37 -9.22 -0.98 1.91
C SER A 37 -10.33 -0.04 2.41
N GLN A 38 -9.97 1.14 2.92
CA GLN A 38 -10.94 2.14 3.40
C GLN A 38 -11.13 3.25 2.36
N ALA A 39 -12.36 3.75 2.22
CA ALA A 39 -12.69 4.84 1.29
C ALA A 39 -12.47 6.26 1.87
N TYR A 40 -12.02 6.37 3.13
CA TYR A 40 -11.67 7.63 3.79
C TYR A 40 -10.31 7.50 4.48
N PRO A 41 -9.43 8.53 4.43
CA PRO A 41 -9.60 9.83 3.81
C PRO A 41 -9.29 9.89 2.30
N THR A 42 -8.91 8.76 1.71
CA THR A 42 -8.62 8.60 0.27
C THR A 42 -9.44 7.43 -0.29
N PRO A 43 -9.69 7.37 -1.61
CA PRO A 43 -10.36 6.22 -2.23
C PRO A 43 -9.72 4.89 -1.82
N ALA A 44 -10.55 3.85 -1.69
CA ALA A 44 -10.07 2.51 -1.36
C ALA A 44 -9.26 1.92 -2.51
N GLY A 45 -8.33 1.02 -2.18
CA GLY A 45 -7.66 0.18 -3.16
C GLY A 45 -8.65 -0.71 -3.90
N VAL A 46 -8.42 -0.87 -5.19
CA VAL A 46 -9.20 -1.69 -6.11
C VAL A 46 -8.41 -2.98 -6.38
N ALA A 47 -9.09 -4.12 -6.30
CA ALA A 47 -8.50 -5.40 -6.60
C ALA A 47 -8.45 -5.64 -8.12
N GLU A 48 -7.45 -6.38 -8.56
CA GLU A 48 -7.35 -6.92 -9.91
C GLU A 48 -8.38 -8.05 -10.13
N ALA A 49 -8.50 -8.54 -11.37
CA ALA A 49 -9.44 -9.61 -11.71
C ALA A 49 -9.20 -10.93 -10.94
N ASP A 50 -7.97 -11.21 -10.52
CA ASP A 50 -7.59 -12.37 -9.71
C ASP A 50 -7.77 -12.15 -8.19
N SER A 51 -8.40 -11.03 -7.81
CA SER A 51 -8.59 -10.57 -6.42
C SER A 51 -7.30 -10.23 -5.66
N SER A 52 -6.16 -10.14 -6.34
CA SER A 52 -4.97 -9.49 -5.77
C SER A 52 -5.13 -7.98 -5.78
N THR A 53 -4.29 -7.26 -5.02
CA THR A 53 -4.23 -5.79 -5.06
C THR A 53 -2.80 -5.38 -5.37
N VAL A 54 -2.60 -4.67 -6.49
CA VAL A 54 -1.30 -4.11 -6.84
C VAL A 54 -1.18 -2.69 -6.30
N LEU A 55 -0.14 -2.45 -5.50
CA LEU A 55 0.23 -1.14 -4.97
C LEU A 55 1.43 -0.56 -5.72
N TRP A 56 1.25 0.68 -6.16
CA TRP A 56 2.21 1.47 -6.92
C TRP A 56 2.80 2.57 -6.05
N PHE A 57 4.11 2.79 -6.20
CA PHE A 57 4.87 3.80 -5.49
C PHE A 57 5.62 4.63 -6.53
N ALA A 58 5.24 5.90 -6.71
CA ALA A 58 5.81 6.74 -7.76
C ALA A 58 5.65 8.23 -7.46
N PRO A 59 6.52 9.12 -7.97
CA PRO A 59 6.38 10.58 -7.78
C PRO A 59 5.08 11.16 -8.35
N GLU A 60 4.58 10.55 -9.43
CA GLU A 60 3.35 10.90 -10.12
C GLU A 60 2.47 9.65 -10.25
N GLN A 61 1.15 9.83 -10.36
CA GLN A 61 0.23 8.71 -10.51
C GLN A 61 0.45 8.04 -11.88
N PRO A 62 0.80 6.73 -11.93
CA PRO A 62 0.96 6.07 -13.21
C PRO A 62 -0.37 6.00 -13.99
N ALA A 63 -0.28 6.05 -15.32
CA ALA A 63 -1.45 5.94 -16.18
C ALA A 63 -2.18 4.59 -15.97
N GLY A 64 -3.51 4.63 -15.91
CA GLY A 64 -4.34 3.42 -15.71
C GLY A 64 -4.37 2.89 -14.27
N VAL A 65 -3.57 3.45 -13.34
CA VAL A 65 -3.58 3.02 -11.94
C VAL A 65 -4.67 3.75 -11.16
N ALA A 66 -5.51 3.00 -10.45
CA ALA A 66 -6.56 3.57 -9.60
C ALA A 66 -5.97 4.45 -8.49
N ARG A 67 -6.66 5.55 -8.14
CA ARG A 67 -6.18 6.52 -7.13
C ARG A 67 -5.88 5.89 -5.76
N GLY A 68 -6.62 4.86 -5.37
CA GLY A 68 -6.45 4.14 -4.11
C GLY A 68 -5.34 3.07 -4.10
N ASN A 69 -4.74 2.79 -5.25
CA ASN A 69 -3.65 1.81 -5.43
C ASN A 69 -2.28 2.48 -5.52
N TRP A 70 -2.22 3.81 -5.50
CA TRP A 70 -0.99 4.57 -5.64
C TRP A 70 -0.66 5.38 -4.39
N ILE A 71 0.62 5.34 -4.00
CA ILE A 71 1.20 6.20 -2.97
C ILE A 71 2.32 7.03 -3.59
N GLN A 72 2.21 8.34 -3.44
CA GLN A 72 3.19 9.30 -3.94
C GLN A 72 4.51 9.17 -3.18
N THR A 73 5.61 9.13 -3.93
CA THR A 73 6.98 9.18 -3.41
C THR A 73 7.64 10.53 -3.74
N GLY A 74 8.77 10.85 -3.11
CA GLY A 74 9.57 12.03 -3.47
C GLY A 74 10.81 11.64 -4.28
N PRO A 75 11.13 12.29 -5.41
CA PRO A 75 12.39 12.07 -6.12
C PRO A 75 13.60 12.33 -5.21
N GLY A 76 14.57 11.42 -5.20
CA GLY A 76 15.80 11.54 -4.39
C GLY A 76 15.60 11.46 -2.87
N ARG A 77 14.41 11.07 -2.39
CA ARG A 77 14.13 10.91 -0.96
C ARG A 77 14.00 9.43 -0.60
N GLY A 78 14.72 9.00 0.43
CA GLY A 78 14.55 7.67 1.00
C GLY A 78 13.21 7.54 1.72
N TRP A 79 12.66 6.32 1.75
CA TRP A 79 11.43 6.02 2.47
C TRP A 79 11.36 4.56 2.86
N PHE A 80 10.52 4.25 3.83
CA PHE A 80 10.13 2.89 4.16
C PHE A 80 8.61 2.77 4.28
N ALA A 81 8.11 1.55 4.07
CA ALA A 81 6.69 1.26 4.08
C ALA A 81 6.30 0.46 5.34
N ILE A 82 5.14 0.76 5.91
CA ILE A 82 4.52 -0.08 6.94
C ILE A 82 3.16 -0.56 6.44
N LEU A 83 3.04 -1.88 6.28
CA LEU A 83 1.78 -2.58 6.04
C LEU A 83 1.15 -2.99 7.37
N ARG A 84 -0.10 -2.60 7.58
CA ARG A 84 -0.88 -2.90 8.77
C ARG A 84 -2.11 -3.71 8.41
N PHE A 85 -2.34 -4.77 9.18
CA PHE A 85 -3.55 -5.59 9.11
C PHE A 85 -4.35 -5.41 10.40
N TYR A 86 -5.58 -4.92 10.27
CA TYR A 86 -6.46 -4.67 11.42
C TYR A 86 -7.42 -5.84 11.59
N SER A 87 -7.45 -6.40 12.80
CA SER A 87 -8.11 -7.69 13.10
C SER A 87 -7.59 -8.82 12.21
N ARG A 88 -6.31 -9.17 12.38
CA ARG A 88 -5.63 -10.24 11.64
C ARG A 88 -6.39 -11.57 11.72
N THR A 89 -6.59 -12.20 10.58
CA THR A 89 -7.17 -13.56 10.48
C THR A 89 -6.10 -14.62 10.77
N PRO A 90 -6.46 -15.90 11.00
CA PRO A 90 -5.48 -16.98 11.18
C PRO A 90 -4.42 -17.07 10.06
N GLN A 91 -4.81 -16.73 8.83
CA GLN A 91 -3.95 -16.69 7.65
C GLN A 91 -2.73 -15.76 7.80
N PHE A 92 -2.82 -14.71 8.63
CA PHE A 92 -1.65 -13.87 8.93
C PHE A 92 -0.56 -14.67 9.64
N PHE A 93 -0.95 -15.56 10.56
CA PHE A 93 -0.02 -16.29 11.43
C PHE A 93 0.56 -17.53 10.74
N ASP A 94 -0.21 -18.20 9.88
CA ASP A 94 0.26 -19.36 9.12
C ASP A 94 1.17 -19.02 7.93
N ARG A 95 1.20 -17.74 7.51
CA ARG A 95 2.03 -17.22 6.42
C ARG A 95 1.80 -17.91 5.06
N SER A 96 0.61 -18.47 4.84
CA SER A 96 0.25 -19.21 3.62
C SER A 96 0.32 -18.38 2.34
N ARG A 97 0.05 -17.06 2.42
CA ARG A 97 0.08 -16.13 1.27
C ARG A 97 0.66 -14.77 1.69
N PRO A 98 2.00 -14.65 1.78
CA PRO A 98 2.62 -13.40 2.18
C PRO A 98 2.50 -12.33 1.07
N PRO A 99 2.53 -11.04 1.42
CA PRO A 99 2.74 -9.97 0.45
C PRO A 99 4.05 -10.15 -0.32
N SER A 100 4.10 -9.64 -1.56
CA SER A 100 5.36 -9.58 -2.31
C SER A 100 6.31 -8.52 -1.74
N GLU A 101 7.57 -8.58 -2.17
CA GLU A 101 8.50 -7.46 -2.04
C GLU A 101 8.03 -6.24 -2.84
N ILE A 102 8.61 -5.07 -2.54
CA ILE A 102 8.52 -3.89 -3.41
C ILE A 102 9.59 -4.05 -4.49
N LEU A 103 9.14 -4.17 -5.74
CA LEU A 103 10.01 -4.30 -6.91
C LEU A 103 10.05 -2.97 -7.67
N PRO A 104 11.16 -2.64 -8.35
CA PRO A 104 11.19 -1.57 -9.35
C PRO A 104 10.09 -1.80 -10.40
N ALA A 105 9.49 -0.70 -10.87
CA ALA A 105 8.65 -0.78 -12.06
C ALA A 105 9.56 -0.88 -13.29
N ASP A 106 9.19 -1.76 -14.24
CA ASP A 106 9.85 -1.87 -15.54
C ASP A 106 9.52 -0.67 -16.45
#